data_AF-F0J9Z0-F1
#
_entry.id   AF-F0J9Z0-F1
#
_cell.length_a   1.000
_cell.length_b   1.000
_cell.length_c   1.000
_cell.angle_alpha   90.00
_cell.angle_beta   90.00
_cell.angle_gamma   90.00
#
_symmetry.space_group_name_H-M   'P 1'
#
loop_
_entity.id
_entity.type
_entity.pdbx_description
1 polymer ?
#
loop_
_entity_poly.entity_id
_entity_poly.type
_entity_poly.pdbx_seq_one_letter_code
_entity_poly.pdbx_strand_id
1 'polypeptide(L)'
;MLAKLVLVAVLTAAYAADKRKLTAHLNPFCADKQGCELCYVTAKGSNDTLHYFWSVLGAPAALSIQTTVDSQLTSIAWDALREHNLSKPIFKFSGPVLSSSAVVISKLWEYNDPDNKAKMNTTVVNGTRNIDESRLLWRSIEGCVGNGSSMVSATFVADGTTLPMTRDFSHEMAPFSLRF
;
A
#
# COMPACT_ATOMS: atom_id res chain seq x y z
N MET A 1 -45.98 10.97 34.76
CA MET A 1 -44.63 11.56 34.89
C MET A 1 -43.64 10.44 35.14
N LEU A 2 -42.38 10.65 34.73
CA LEU A 2 -41.18 9.79 34.89
C LEU A 2 -41.08 8.60 33.92
N ALA A 3 -39.97 8.35 33.22
CA ALA A 3 -38.77 9.13 32.94
C ALA A 3 -38.15 8.56 31.65
N LYS A 4 -37.66 9.41 30.74
CA LYS A 4 -36.84 8.97 29.61
C LYS A 4 -35.43 8.70 30.14
N LEU A 5 -34.94 7.48 29.99
CA LEU A 5 -33.53 7.17 30.17
C LEU A 5 -32.86 7.24 28.79
N VAL A 6 -32.00 8.23 28.60
CA VAL A 6 -31.14 8.35 27.41
C VAL A 6 -29.72 8.13 27.90
N LEU A 7 -29.12 7.00 27.49
CA LEU A 7 -27.73 6.69 27.79
C LEU A 7 -26.87 7.15 26.61
N VAL A 8 -26.19 8.29 26.77
CA VAL A 8 -25.16 8.74 25.83
C VAL A 8 -23.81 8.44 26.46
N ALA A 9 -23.22 7.34 26.03
CA ALA A 9 -21.82 7.03 26.33
C ALA A 9 -20.95 7.70 25.26
N VAL A 10 -20.34 8.84 25.60
CA VAL A 10 -19.24 9.39 24.81
C VAL A 10 -17.95 8.82 25.39
N LEU A 11 -17.42 7.77 24.77
CA LEU A 11 -16.01 7.42 24.95
C LEU A 11 -15.17 8.49 24.24
N THR A 12 -14.73 9.50 24.97
CA THR A 12 -13.60 10.32 24.53
C THR A 12 -12.33 9.51 24.78
N ALA A 13 -11.97 8.64 23.85
CA ALA A 13 -10.57 8.27 23.71
C ALA A 13 -9.83 9.56 23.37
N ALA A 14 -8.86 9.95 24.20
CA ALA A 14 -7.94 11.03 23.88
C ALA A 14 -7.16 10.60 22.63
N TYR A 15 -7.65 10.99 21.46
CA TYR A 15 -6.85 11.02 20.26
C TYR A 15 -5.81 12.12 20.48
N ALA A 16 -4.70 11.77 21.11
CA ALA A 16 -3.46 12.34 20.64
C ALA A 16 -3.32 11.83 19.21
N ALA A 17 -3.87 12.58 18.25
CA ALA A 17 -3.45 12.46 16.87
C ALA A 17 -1.97 12.83 16.89
N ASP A 18 -1.12 11.84 17.15
CA ASP A 18 0.33 12.01 17.22
C ASP A 18 0.73 12.59 15.87
N LYS A 19 1.02 13.90 15.86
CA LYS A 19 1.23 14.64 14.62
C LYS A 19 2.55 14.19 14.04
N ARG A 20 2.49 13.21 13.14
CA ARG A 20 3.66 12.71 12.44
C ARG A 20 4.02 13.65 11.30
N LYS A 21 5.31 13.96 11.18
CA LYS A 21 5.84 14.71 10.04
C LYS A 21 6.06 13.73 8.88
N LEU A 22 5.36 13.93 7.76
CA LEU A 22 5.46 13.05 6.61
C LEU A 22 6.50 13.55 5.60
N THR A 23 7.39 12.67 5.16
CA THR A 23 8.27 12.90 4.01
C THR A 23 8.16 11.73 3.04
N ALA A 24 8.15 11.99 1.74
CA ALA A 24 7.96 10.96 0.74
C ALA A 24 8.97 11.09 -0.41
N HIS A 25 9.43 9.94 -0.87
CA HIS A 25 10.41 9.80 -1.92
C HIS A 25 9.97 8.69 -2.88
N LEU A 26 9.84 9.04 -4.16
CA LEU A 26 9.69 8.06 -5.22
C LEU A 26 11.06 7.44 -5.55
N ASN A 27 11.13 6.11 -5.52
CA ASN A 27 12.30 5.31 -5.92
C ASN A 27 13.63 5.76 -5.27
N PRO A 28 13.71 5.87 -3.93
CA PRO A 28 14.94 6.34 -3.27
C PRO A 28 16.12 5.37 -3.52
N PHE A 29 17.32 5.91 -3.70
CA PHE A 29 18.54 5.14 -3.99
C PHE A 29 18.53 4.33 -5.29
N CYS A 30 17.56 4.55 -6.17
CA CYS A 30 17.53 3.89 -7.47
C CYS A 30 18.22 4.74 -8.54
N ALA A 31 19.32 4.24 -9.10
CA ALA A 31 20.09 4.92 -10.14
C ALA A 31 19.31 5.00 -11.46
N ASP A 32 18.63 3.91 -11.83
CA ASP A 32 17.79 3.81 -13.02
C ASP A 32 16.31 3.98 -12.66
N LYS A 33 15.64 5.04 -13.10
CA LYS A 33 14.23 5.26 -12.73
C LYS A 33 13.28 4.13 -13.19
N GLN A 34 13.72 3.30 -14.13
CA GLN A 34 12.95 2.19 -14.67
C GLN A 34 13.06 0.94 -13.79
N GLY A 35 11.94 0.28 -13.48
CA GLY A 35 11.91 -0.96 -12.71
C GLY A 35 12.22 -0.80 -11.22
N CYS A 36 11.94 0.37 -10.65
CA CYS A 36 12.12 0.67 -9.24
C CYS A 36 10.81 1.01 -8.54
N GLU A 37 9.64 0.70 -9.14
CA GLU A 37 8.32 1.21 -8.76
C GLU A 37 7.97 1.07 -7.26
N LEU A 38 8.44 2.02 -6.45
CA LEU A 38 8.27 2.06 -5.01
C LEU A 38 8.11 3.50 -4.52
N CYS A 39 7.04 3.75 -3.77
CA CYS A 39 6.85 4.94 -2.98
C CYS A 39 7.30 4.69 -1.53
N TYR A 40 8.29 5.47 -1.07
CA TYR A 40 8.76 5.43 0.31
C TYR A 40 8.24 6.64 1.08
N VAL A 41 7.51 6.41 2.18
CA VAL A 41 6.98 7.45 3.06
C VAL A 41 7.52 7.25 4.47
N THR A 42 8.06 8.31 5.06
CA THR A 42 8.47 8.35 6.46
C THR A 42 7.45 9.15 7.25
N ALA A 43 7.00 8.64 8.38
CA ALA A 43 6.11 9.32 9.31
C ALA A 43 6.80 9.44 10.68
N LYS A 44 7.55 10.52 10.85
CA LYS A 44 8.35 10.79 12.05
C LYS A 44 7.44 11.21 13.20
N GLY A 45 7.42 10.42 14.27
CA GLY A 45 6.72 10.72 15.52
C GLY A 45 7.66 11.27 16.59
N SER A 46 7.13 11.45 17.80
CA SER A 46 7.90 11.87 18.97
C SER A 46 8.76 10.75 19.55
N ASN A 47 8.31 9.49 19.43
CA ASN A 47 8.94 8.33 20.07
C ASN A 47 9.56 7.33 19.08
N ASP A 48 9.11 7.36 17.84
CA ASP A 48 9.50 6.40 16.81
C ASP A 48 9.47 7.02 15.42
N THR A 49 9.88 6.25 14.42
CA THR A 49 9.69 6.58 13.02
C THR A 49 9.05 5.39 12.31
N LEU A 50 7.94 5.65 11.61
CA LEU A 50 7.29 4.66 10.77
C LEU A 50 7.74 4.86 9.33
N HIS A 51 8.07 3.77 8.66
CA HIS A 51 8.56 3.72 7.30
C HIS A 51 7.59 2.87 6.49
N TYR A 52 6.90 3.48 5.53
CA TYR A 52 5.99 2.82 4.62
C TYR A 52 6.66 2.68 3.26
N PHE A 53 6.64 1.47 2.71
CA PHE A 53 7.08 1.15 1.37
C PHE A 53 5.89 0.61 0.60
N TRP A 54 5.46 1.31 -0.42
CA TRP A 54 4.40 0.88 -1.33
C TRP A 54 5.03 0.55 -2.67
N SER A 55 4.93 -0.71 -3.09
CA SER A 55 5.58 -1.21 -4.29
C SER A 55 4.60 -1.93 -5.19
N VAL A 56 4.88 -1.87 -6.49
CA VAL A 56 4.19 -2.66 -7.53
C VAL A 56 5.18 -3.54 -8.31
N LEU A 57 6.34 -3.83 -7.72
CA LEU A 57 7.24 -4.90 -8.17
C LEU A 57 6.59 -6.27 -7.85
N GLY A 58 5.69 -6.69 -8.74
CA GLY A 58 4.79 -7.83 -8.54
C GLY A 58 3.37 -7.38 -8.19
N ALA A 59 2.70 -8.09 -7.29
CA ALA A 59 1.41 -7.65 -6.76
C ALA A 59 1.59 -6.39 -5.88
N PRO A 60 0.66 -5.42 -5.90
CA PRO A 60 0.73 -4.25 -5.03
C PRO A 60 0.89 -4.66 -3.58
N ALA A 61 1.93 -4.12 -2.94
CA ALA A 61 2.28 -4.46 -1.57
C ALA A 61 2.67 -3.23 -0.77
N ALA A 62 2.30 -3.25 0.50
CA ALA A 62 2.70 -2.28 1.51
C ALA A 62 3.55 -2.98 2.57
N LEU A 63 4.70 -2.42 2.89
CA LEU A 63 5.51 -2.81 4.03
C LEU A 63 5.61 -1.62 4.98
N SER A 64 5.27 -1.84 6.25
CA SER A 64 5.45 -0.90 7.34
C SER A 64 6.58 -1.39 8.24
N ILE A 65 7.55 -0.53 8.51
CA ILE A 65 8.66 -0.79 9.43
C ILE A 65 8.67 0.31 10.49
N GLN A 66 8.74 -0.08 11.76
CA GLN A 66 8.92 0.83 12.88
C GLN A 66 10.36 0.78 13.36
N THR A 67 10.96 1.94 13.58
CA THR A 67 12.31 2.07 14.13
C THR A 67 12.30 3.02 15.33
N THR A 68 13.43 3.09 16.05
CA THR A 68 13.65 4.19 17.00
C THR A 68 13.60 5.54 16.29
N VAL A 69 13.28 6.59 17.05
CA VAL A 69 13.29 7.98 16.57
C VAL A 69 14.58 8.29 15.81
N ASP A 70 14.46 9.09 14.75
CA ASP A 70 15.57 9.55 13.89
C ASP A 70 16.30 8.49 13.07
N SER A 71 15.95 7.21 13.18
CA SER A 71 16.52 6.18 12.29
C SER A 71 16.15 6.47 10.84
N GLN A 72 17.14 6.40 9.95
CA GLN A 72 16.98 6.68 8.53
C GLN A 72 17.18 5.42 7.70
N LEU A 73 16.45 5.32 6.60
CA LEU A 73 16.75 4.36 5.55
C LEU A 73 18.10 4.73 4.91
N THR A 74 19.05 3.80 4.91
CA THR A 74 20.42 4.03 4.42
C THR A 74 20.67 3.43 3.05
N SER A 75 19.96 2.36 2.69
CA SER A 75 20.06 1.74 1.37
C SER A 75 18.88 0.84 1.05
N ILE A 76 18.60 0.67 -0.25
CA ILE A 76 17.74 -0.38 -0.79
C ILE A 76 18.58 -1.26 -1.72
N ALA A 77 18.58 -2.57 -1.50
CA ALA A 77 19.18 -3.54 -2.43
C ALA A 77 18.22 -3.81 -3.60
N TRP A 78 18.18 -2.89 -4.57
CA TRP A 78 17.21 -2.90 -5.68
C TRP A 78 17.23 -4.17 -6.54
N ASP A 79 18.40 -4.68 -6.87
CA ASP A 79 18.52 -5.93 -7.65
C ASP A 79 17.92 -7.11 -6.88
N ALA A 80 18.25 -7.23 -5.59
CA ALA A 80 17.68 -8.28 -4.74
C ALA A 80 16.16 -8.14 -4.57
N LEU A 81 15.64 -6.91 -4.51
CA LEU A 81 14.20 -6.67 -4.45
C LEU A 81 13.48 -7.10 -5.74
N ARG A 82 14.01 -6.74 -6.92
CA ARG A 82 13.47 -7.13 -8.23
C ARG A 82 13.52 -8.64 -8.46
N GLU A 83 14.62 -9.26 -8.08
CA GLU A 83 14.83 -10.70 -8.23
C GLU A 83 14.11 -11.53 -7.14
N HIS A 84 13.42 -10.87 -6.21
CA HIS A 84 12.84 -11.49 -5.02
C HIS A 84 13.86 -12.33 -4.22
N ASN A 85 15.12 -11.90 -4.20
CA ASN A 85 16.20 -12.56 -3.50
C ASN A 85 16.23 -12.15 -2.02
N LEU A 86 15.59 -12.96 -1.18
CA LEU A 86 15.47 -12.71 0.26
C LEU A 86 16.68 -13.19 1.08
N SER A 87 17.75 -13.68 0.44
CA SER A 87 18.97 -14.10 1.15
C SER A 87 19.81 -12.92 1.65
N LYS A 88 19.45 -11.68 1.28
CA LYS A 88 20.12 -10.45 1.70
C LYS A 88 19.11 -9.45 2.27
N PRO A 89 19.49 -8.62 3.25
CA PRO A 89 18.64 -7.54 3.72
C PRO A 89 18.35 -6.55 2.59
N ILE A 90 17.07 -6.39 2.24
CA ILE A 90 16.63 -5.46 1.19
C ILE A 90 16.69 -4.02 1.68
N PHE A 91 16.09 -3.75 2.85
CA PHE A 91 16.02 -2.41 3.45
C PHE A 91 16.99 -2.35 4.63
N LYS A 92 17.87 -1.35 4.65
CA LYS A 92 18.80 -1.13 5.76
C LYS A 92 18.53 0.21 6.42
N PHE A 93 18.57 0.21 7.75
CA PHE A 93 18.35 1.40 8.56
C PHE A 93 19.60 1.72 9.38
N SER A 94 19.77 3.00 9.72
CA SER A 94 20.85 3.47 10.60
C SER A 94 20.67 3.06 12.06
N GLY A 95 19.45 2.71 12.45
CA GLY A 95 19.06 2.30 13.80
C GLY A 95 18.31 0.96 13.82
N PRO A 96 17.98 0.45 15.01
CA PRO A 96 17.30 -0.81 15.16
C PRO A 96 15.86 -0.76 14.63
N VAL A 97 15.46 -1.86 13.99
CA VAL A 97 14.06 -2.12 13.64
C VAL A 97 13.35 -2.68 14.88
N LEU A 98 12.27 -2.05 15.27
CA LEU A 98 11.44 -2.44 16.42
C LEU A 98 10.34 -3.42 16.00
N SER A 99 9.72 -3.19 14.84
CA SER A 99 8.69 -4.08 14.29
C SER A 99 8.55 -3.92 12.78
N SER A 100 7.97 -4.92 12.12
CA SER A 100 7.64 -4.85 10.69
C SER A 100 6.36 -5.63 10.38
N SER A 101 5.53 -5.12 9.49
CA SER A 101 4.33 -5.79 8.98
C SER A 101 4.10 -5.47 7.51
N ALA A 102 3.52 -6.40 6.77
CA ALA A 102 3.26 -6.22 5.35
C ALA A 102 1.85 -6.65 4.97
N VAL A 103 1.31 -6.01 3.94
CA VAL A 103 0.04 -6.35 3.30
C VAL A 103 0.28 -6.47 1.80
N VAL A 104 -0.31 -7.48 1.19
CA VAL A 104 -0.25 -7.69 -0.27
C VAL A 104 -1.67 -7.75 -0.80
N ILE A 105 -1.95 -6.94 -1.81
CA ILE A 105 -3.20 -6.97 -2.56
C ILE A 105 -2.98 -7.98 -3.70
N SER A 106 -3.28 -9.24 -3.42
CA SER A 106 -2.93 -10.35 -4.33
C SER A 106 -3.95 -10.57 -5.44
N LYS A 107 -5.23 -10.28 -5.18
CA LYS A 107 -6.32 -10.58 -6.11
C LYS A 107 -7.42 -9.55 -6.04
N LEU A 108 -7.91 -9.15 -7.21
CA LEU A 108 -9.20 -8.49 -7.35
C LEU A 108 -10.25 -9.54 -7.74
N TRP A 109 -11.33 -9.62 -6.96
CA TRP A 109 -12.43 -10.55 -7.20
C TRP A 109 -13.61 -9.83 -7.83
N GLU A 110 -14.14 -10.40 -8.89
CA GLU A 110 -15.39 -9.99 -9.54
C GLU A 110 -16.37 -11.15 -9.44
N TYR A 111 -17.59 -10.90 -8.98
CA TYR A 111 -18.62 -11.93 -8.92
C TYR A 111 -20.00 -11.37 -9.22
N ASN A 112 -20.86 -12.21 -9.78
CA ASN A 112 -22.25 -11.87 -10.03
C ASN A 112 -23.02 -11.93 -8.70
N ASP A 113 -23.58 -10.79 -8.30
CA ASP A 113 -24.41 -10.63 -7.11
C ASP A 113 -25.83 -10.19 -7.51
N PRO A 114 -26.64 -11.08 -8.12
CA PRO A 114 -27.95 -10.71 -8.65
C PRO A 114 -28.92 -10.25 -7.57
N ASP A 115 -28.72 -10.70 -6.32
CA ASP A 115 -29.54 -10.33 -5.18
C ASP A 115 -29.02 -9.06 -4.47
N ASN A 116 -27.86 -8.51 -4.86
CA ASN A 116 -27.19 -7.38 -4.24
C ASN A 116 -27.00 -7.55 -2.71
N LYS A 117 -26.50 -8.72 -2.29
CA LYS A 117 -26.32 -9.08 -0.87
C LYS A 117 -24.86 -9.14 -0.44
N ALA A 118 -23.92 -8.74 -1.31
CA ALA A 118 -22.48 -8.91 -1.14
C ALA A 118 -22.11 -10.36 -0.74
N LYS A 119 -22.87 -11.34 -1.26
CA LYS A 119 -22.68 -12.75 -0.95
C LYS A 119 -22.17 -13.48 -2.18
N MET A 120 -20.86 -13.73 -2.19
CA MET A 120 -20.23 -14.53 -3.24
C MET A 120 -20.82 -15.95 -3.25
N ASN A 121 -21.47 -16.30 -4.36
CA ASN A 121 -22.03 -17.62 -4.57
C ASN A 121 -21.15 -18.42 -5.53
N THR A 122 -20.31 -19.30 -4.98
CA THR A 122 -19.39 -20.15 -5.75
C THR A 122 -20.08 -21.22 -6.60
N THR A 123 -21.38 -21.42 -6.44
CA THR A 123 -22.16 -22.40 -7.23
C THR A 123 -22.62 -21.86 -8.59
N VAL A 124 -22.53 -20.54 -8.81
CA VAL A 124 -22.88 -19.93 -10.09
C VAL A 124 -21.75 -20.22 -11.08
N VAL A 125 -22.03 -21.06 -12.10
CA VAL A 125 -21.09 -21.34 -13.19
C VAL A 125 -20.68 -20.03 -13.86
N ASN A 126 -19.37 -19.78 -13.97
CA ASN A 126 -18.81 -18.52 -14.49
C ASN A 126 -19.25 -17.25 -13.73
N GLY A 127 -19.83 -17.38 -12.54
CA GLY A 127 -20.30 -16.27 -11.72
C GLY A 127 -19.25 -15.64 -10.82
N THR A 128 -18.01 -16.13 -10.85
CA THR A 128 -16.88 -15.57 -10.09
C THR A 128 -15.63 -15.62 -10.95
N ARG A 129 -14.89 -14.51 -10.96
CA ARG A 129 -13.59 -14.35 -11.59
C ARG A 129 -12.64 -13.67 -10.61
N ASN A 130 -11.35 -13.90 -10.78
CA ASN A 130 -10.32 -13.14 -10.09
C ASN A 130 -9.24 -12.72 -11.06
N ILE A 131 -8.72 -11.53 -10.86
CA ILE A 131 -7.52 -11.02 -11.48
C ILE A 131 -6.39 -11.25 -10.49
N ASP A 132 -5.33 -11.89 -10.94
CA ASP A 132 -4.09 -12.02 -10.19
C ASP A 132 -3.29 -10.73 -10.38
N GLU A 133 -3.21 -9.93 -9.34
CA GLU A 133 -2.62 -8.58 -9.37
C GLU A 133 -1.12 -8.62 -9.68
N SER A 134 -0.46 -9.77 -9.45
CA SER A 134 0.95 -9.97 -9.81
C SER A 134 1.19 -10.05 -11.32
N ARG A 135 0.13 -10.24 -12.11
CA ARG A 135 0.18 -10.33 -13.57
C ARG A 135 -0.09 -9.02 -14.27
N LEU A 136 -0.46 -7.98 -13.51
CA LEU A 136 -0.68 -6.65 -14.05
C LEU A 136 0.66 -5.98 -14.37
N LEU A 137 0.69 -5.26 -15.48
CA LEU A 137 1.80 -4.39 -15.86
C LEU A 137 1.54 -3.00 -15.29
N TRP A 138 2.23 -2.68 -14.22
CA TRP A 138 2.19 -1.38 -13.57
C TRP A 138 3.19 -0.44 -14.26
N ARG A 139 2.74 0.65 -14.90
CA ARG A 139 3.64 1.51 -15.68
C ARG A 139 4.35 2.57 -14.86
N SER A 140 3.67 3.14 -13.88
CA SER A 140 4.21 4.26 -13.11
C SER A 140 3.46 4.50 -11.82
N ILE A 141 4.21 5.02 -10.84
CA ILE A 141 3.67 5.62 -9.63
C ILE A 141 3.62 7.13 -9.88
N GLU A 142 2.43 7.71 -9.80
CA GLU A 142 2.24 9.15 -9.83
C GLU A 142 2.18 9.71 -8.41
N GLY A 143 2.70 10.92 -8.21
CA GLY A 143 2.80 11.53 -6.88
C GLY A 143 3.98 10.98 -6.07
N CYS A 144 3.71 10.56 -4.83
CA CYS A 144 4.74 10.19 -3.84
C CYS A 144 5.77 11.30 -3.56
N VAL A 145 5.27 12.53 -3.41
CA VAL A 145 6.09 13.69 -3.08
C VAL A 145 5.58 14.32 -1.79
N GLY A 146 6.46 14.55 -0.84
CA GLY A 146 6.13 15.20 0.42
C GLY A 146 7.39 15.61 1.18
N ASN A 147 7.39 16.82 1.73
CA ASN A 147 8.53 17.33 2.49
C ASN A 147 8.06 18.01 3.77
N GLY A 148 7.72 17.21 4.78
CA GLY A 148 7.12 17.68 6.02
C GLY A 148 5.64 18.01 5.91
N SER A 149 4.97 17.46 4.90
CA SER A 149 3.54 17.63 4.65
C SER A 149 2.70 16.94 5.73
N SER A 150 1.45 17.39 5.90
CA SER A 150 0.45 16.69 6.72
C SER A 150 -0.27 15.57 5.97
N MET A 151 -0.07 15.47 4.66
CA MET A 151 -0.65 14.44 3.80
C MET A 151 0.32 14.12 2.67
N VAL A 152 0.40 12.85 2.29
CA VAL A 152 1.10 12.37 1.09
C VAL A 152 0.12 11.53 0.27
N SER A 153 0.14 11.69 -1.05
CA SER A 153 -0.64 10.84 -1.95
C SER A 153 0.25 10.23 -3.02
N ALA A 154 -0.03 8.97 -3.33
CA ALA A 154 0.56 8.24 -4.43
C ALA A 154 -0.53 7.45 -5.15
N THR A 155 -0.43 7.39 -6.47
CA THR A 155 -1.39 6.69 -7.33
C THR A 155 -0.64 5.65 -8.16
N PHE A 156 -1.14 4.42 -8.14
CA PHE A 156 -0.58 3.28 -8.86
C PHE A 156 -1.54 2.89 -9.97
N VAL A 157 -1.02 2.80 -11.20
CA VAL A 157 -1.84 2.54 -12.39
C VAL A 157 -1.28 1.34 -13.15
N ALA A 158 -2.15 0.35 -13.36
CA ALA A 158 -1.94 -0.77 -14.26
C ALA A 158 -2.58 -0.48 -15.61
N ASP A 159 -1.94 -0.86 -16.71
CA ASP A 159 -2.50 -0.67 -18.06
C ASP A 159 -2.32 -1.84 -19.02
N GLY A 160 -1.96 -3.00 -18.46
CA GLY A 160 -1.83 -4.22 -19.23
C GLY A 160 -1.64 -5.42 -18.33
N THR A 161 -1.45 -6.57 -18.97
CA THR A 161 -1.17 -7.83 -18.29
C THR A 161 -0.07 -8.59 -19.02
N THR A 162 0.66 -9.44 -18.31
CA THR A 162 1.77 -10.25 -18.89
C THR A 162 1.31 -11.38 -19.82
N LEU A 163 0.00 -11.63 -19.94
CA LEU A 163 -0.58 -12.61 -20.88
C LEU A 163 -1.46 -11.91 -21.93
N PRO A 164 -1.57 -12.45 -23.16
CA PRO A 164 -2.59 -11.98 -24.09
C PRO A 164 -3.96 -12.35 -23.52
N MET A 165 -4.65 -11.37 -22.94
CA MET A 165 -6.04 -11.55 -22.54
C MET A 165 -6.92 -11.68 -23.78
N THR A 166 -7.76 -12.71 -23.80
CA THR A 166 -8.75 -12.95 -24.86
C THR A 166 -9.84 -11.89 -24.95
N ARG A 167 -9.90 -10.88 -24.08
CA ARG A 167 -10.85 -9.76 -24.21
C ARG A 167 -10.31 -8.44 -23.64
N ASP A 168 -10.71 -7.40 -24.37
CA ASP A 168 -10.46 -5.97 -24.20
C ASP A 168 -10.91 -5.46 -22.82
N PHE A 169 -10.03 -4.75 -22.11
CA PHE A 169 -10.39 -3.93 -20.96
C PHE A 169 -10.99 -2.61 -21.45
N SER A 170 -12.16 -2.67 -22.10
CA SER A 170 -12.91 -1.47 -22.50
C SER A 170 -13.52 -0.73 -21.31
N HIS A 171 -13.32 -1.22 -20.08
CA HIS A 171 -13.62 -0.51 -18.86
C HIS A 171 -12.30 -0.13 -18.18
N GLU A 172 -12.07 1.17 -18.09
CA GLU A 172 -10.98 1.84 -17.38
C GLU A 172 -10.67 1.11 -16.06
N MET A 173 -9.46 0.54 -15.93
CA MET A 173 -8.99 0.09 -14.62
C MET A 173 -8.88 1.31 -13.72
N ALA A 174 -9.70 1.35 -12.66
CA ALA A 174 -9.69 2.47 -11.74
C ALA A 174 -8.30 2.57 -11.08
N PRO A 175 -7.66 3.76 -11.08
CA PRO A 175 -6.36 3.94 -10.47
C PRO A 175 -6.45 3.65 -8.96
N PHE A 176 -5.46 2.93 -8.43
CA PHE A 176 -5.36 2.71 -6.98
C PHE A 176 -4.67 3.92 -6.35
N SER A 177 -5.45 4.78 -5.70
CA SER A 177 -4.94 5.98 -5.03
C SER A 177 -4.94 5.81 -3.53
N LEU A 178 -3.80 6.08 -2.92
CA LEU A 178 -3.63 6.10 -1.47
C LEU A 178 -3.41 7.53 -0.99
N ARG A 179 -3.99 7.82 0.17
CA ARG A 179 -3.77 9.05 0.91
C ARG A 179 -3.33 8.69 2.31
N PHE A 180 -2.18 9.22 2.72
CA PHE A 180 -1.56 9.04 4.04
C PHE A 180 -1.56 10.36 4.78
#